data_AF-A0A7X6NCV2-F1
#
_entry.id   AF-A0A7X6NCV2-F1
#
_cell.length_a   1.000
_cell.length_b   1.000
_cell.length_c   1.000
_cell.angle_alpha   90.00
_cell.angle_beta   90.00
_cell.angle_gamma   90.00
#
_symmetry.space_group_name_H-M   'P 1'
#
loop_
_entity.id
_entity.type
_entity.pdbx_description
1 polymer ?
#
loop_
_entity_poly.entity_id
_entity_poly.type
_entity_poly.pdbx_seq_one_letter_code
_entity_poly.pdbx_strand_id
1 'polypeptide(L)'
;YEVGDLKKNSFSEIWYNSPQLQYLRSLTISKLTKCSKCQLLDSCARCPGLAFLEGGDLLGPSPENCRVSYATAKIHKERRC
;
A
#
# COMPACT_ATOMS: atom_id res chain seq x y z
N TYR A 1 -10.35 10.75 2.59
CA TYR A 1 -10.81 10.26 1.28
C TYR A 1 -12.15 9.59 1.48
N GLU A 2 -13.22 10.18 0.96
CA GLU A 2 -14.60 9.71 1.16
C GLU A 2 -15.00 8.75 0.04
N VAL A 3 -15.74 7.69 0.36
CA VAL A 3 -16.12 6.63 -0.59
C VAL A 3 -17.63 6.39 -0.71
N GLY A 4 -18.44 6.96 0.20
CA GLY A 4 -19.90 6.85 0.23
C GLY A 4 -20.50 7.08 1.61
N ASP A 5 -21.84 7.16 1.69
CA ASP A 5 -22.61 7.37 2.92
C ASP A 5 -23.66 6.26 3.11
N LEU A 6 -23.53 5.47 4.19
CA LEU A 6 -24.44 4.35 4.49
C LEU A 6 -25.87 4.78 4.85
N LYS A 7 -26.11 6.06 5.16
CA LYS A 7 -27.47 6.57 5.37
C LYS A 7 -28.21 6.82 4.05
N LYS A 8 -27.47 6.95 2.95
CA LYS A 8 -28.01 7.28 1.61
C LYS A 8 -27.91 6.12 0.64
N ASN A 9 -26.85 5.32 0.76
CA ASN A 9 -26.52 4.23 -0.15
C ASN A 9 -26.42 2.91 0.61
N SER A 10 -26.73 1.81 -0.09
CA SER A 10 -26.48 0.49 0.48
C SER A 10 -24.98 0.21 0.56
N PHE A 11 -24.55 -0.63 1.51
CA PHE A 11 -23.15 -1.06 1.60
C PHE A 11 -22.68 -1.68 0.26
N SER A 12 -23.52 -2.49 -0.38
CA SER A 12 -23.20 -3.12 -1.67
C SER A 12 -22.91 -2.09 -2.76
N GLU A 13 -23.74 -1.06 -2.86
CA GLU A 13 -23.56 0.02 -3.82
C GLU A 13 -22.24 0.76 -3.59
N ILE A 14 -21.94 1.15 -2.35
CA ILE A 14 -20.66 1.78 -2.00
C ILE A 14 -19.51 0.83 -2.35
N TRP A 15 -19.59 -0.43 -1.93
CA TRP A 15 -18.52 -1.41 -2.07
C TRP A 15 -18.16 -1.68 -3.53
N TYR A 16 -19.15 -1.90 -4.40
CA TYR A 16 -18.93 -2.27 -5.79
C TYR A 16 -18.81 -1.08 -6.75
N ASN A 17 -19.52 0.02 -6.49
CA ASN A 17 -19.68 1.11 -7.47
C ASN A 17 -18.91 2.38 -7.10
N SER A 18 -18.34 2.49 -5.89
CA SER A 18 -17.53 3.66 -5.52
C SER A 18 -16.28 3.78 -6.42
N PRO A 19 -16.12 4.88 -7.19
CA PRO A 19 -14.96 5.08 -8.06
C PRO A 19 -13.63 5.00 -7.31
N GLN A 20 -13.62 5.49 -6.07
CA GLN A 20 -12.50 5.45 -5.14
C GLN A 20 -12.06 4.03 -4.80
N LEU A 21 -13.02 3.15 -4.46
CA LEU A 21 -12.74 1.76 -4.14
C LEU A 21 -12.37 0.96 -5.40
N GLN A 22 -12.99 1.26 -6.54
CA GLN A 22 -12.61 0.69 -7.82
C GLN A 22 -11.16 1.06 -8.19
N TYR A 23 -10.78 2.32 -8.02
CA TYR A 23 -9.40 2.78 -8.21
C TYR A 23 -8.42 2.01 -7.32
N LEU A 24 -8.71 1.92 -6.01
CA LEU A 24 -7.89 1.18 -5.05
C LEU A 24 -7.72 -0.31 -5.43
N ARG A 25 -8.79 -0.97 -5.88
CA ARG A 25 -8.74 -2.37 -6.34
C ARG A 25 -8.02 -2.55 -7.67
N SER A 26 -7.98 -1.51 -8.51
CA SER A 26 -7.24 -1.51 -9.76
C SER A 26 -5.72 -1.37 -9.57
N LEU A 27 -5.25 -1.09 -8.36
CA LEU A 27 -3.83 -0.88 -8.09
C LEU A 27 -3.07 -2.19 -8.17
N THR A 28 -1.98 -2.19 -8.93
CA THR A 28 -1.06 -3.31 -9.11
C THR A 28 0.34 -2.91 -8.69
N ILE A 29 1.21 -3.89 -8.46
CA ILE A 29 2.62 -3.64 -8.19
C ILE A 29 3.28 -2.82 -9.30
N SER A 30 2.91 -3.06 -10.57
CA SER A 30 3.45 -2.33 -11.72
C SER A 30 3.12 -0.83 -11.72
N LYS A 31 2.05 -0.41 -11.03
CA LYS A 31 1.67 1.00 -10.89
C LYS A 31 2.45 1.73 -9.79
N LEU A 32 3.27 1.03 -9.00
CA LEU A 32 4.05 1.64 -7.93
C LEU A 32 5.24 2.41 -8.52
N THR A 33 5.46 3.63 -8.02
CA THR A 33 6.47 4.55 -8.58
C THR A 33 7.90 4.06 -8.32
N LYS A 34 8.19 3.69 -7.07
CA LYS A 34 9.52 3.21 -6.64
C LYS A 34 9.52 1.73 -6.27
N CYS A 35 8.46 1.29 -5.59
CA CYS A 35 8.39 -0.05 -5.01
C CYS A 35 8.38 -1.17 -6.07
N SER A 36 7.90 -0.90 -7.30
CA SER A 36 7.86 -1.86 -8.41
C SER A 36 9.21 -2.42 -8.80
N LYS A 37 10.30 -1.71 -8.50
CA LYS A 37 11.69 -2.12 -8.76
C LYS A 37 12.49 -2.40 -7.48
N CYS A 38 11.82 -2.43 -6.32
CA CYS A 38 12.49 -2.62 -5.04
C CYS A 38 12.82 -4.10 -4.81
N GLN A 39 14.09 -4.40 -4.50
CA GLN A 39 14.56 -5.76 -4.26
C GLN A 39 13.94 -6.42 -3.01
N LEU A 40 13.42 -5.61 -2.08
CA LEU A 40 12.79 -6.11 -0.87
C LEU A 40 11.28 -6.31 -1.00
N LEU A 41 10.68 -5.97 -2.15
CA LEU A 41 9.22 -5.92 -2.32
C LEU A 41 8.53 -7.21 -1.87
N ASP A 42 9.08 -8.36 -2.24
CA ASP A 42 8.51 -9.68 -1.91
C ASP A 42 8.52 -10.00 -0.41
N SER A 43 9.41 -9.35 0.35
CA SER A 43 9.56 -9.52 1.79
C SER A 43 9.05 -8.32 2.60
N CYS A 44 8.63 -7.26 1.91
CA CYS A 44 8.23 -5.99 2.50
C CYS A 44 6.75 -6.02 2.86
N ALA A 45 6.40 -5.60 4.07
CA ALA A 45 5.01 -5.41 4.49
C ALA A 45 4.44 -4.08 3.95
N ARG A 46 4.53 -3.86 2.62
CA ARG A 46 4.16 -2.60 1.99
C ARG A 46 2.69 -2.26 2.29
N CYS A 47 2.47 -1.10 2.93
CA CYS A 47 1.14 -0.58 3.24
C CYS A 47 0.83 0.67 2.39
N PRO A 48 -0.15 0.63 1.47
CA PRO A 48 -0.60 1.80 0.72
C PRO A 48 -1.16 2.89 1.65
N GLY A 49 -1.89 2.51 2.70
CA GLY A 49 -2.45 3.46 3.66
C GLY A 49 -1.38 4.26 4.38
N LEU A 50 -0.28 3.61 4.79
CA LEU A 50 0.83 4.30 5.43
C LEU A 50 1.59 5.20 4.45
N ALA A 51 1.77 4.77 3.20
CA ALA A 51 2.37 5.61 2.16
C ALA A 51 1.55 6.88 1.90
N PHE A 52 0.22 6.76 1.92
CA PHE A 52 -0.66 7.92 1.79
C PHE A 52 -0.63 8.83 3.03
N LEU A 53 -0.58 8.27 4.24
CA LEU A 53 -0.48 9.06 5.48
C LEU A 53 0.84 9.82 5.59
N GLU A 54 1.95 9.20 5.19
CA GLU A 54 3.30 9.78 5.32
C GLU A 54 3.67 10.70 4.15
N GLY A 55 3.26 10.35 2.93
CA GLY A 55 3.70 11.00 1.69
C GLY A 55 2.58 11.54 0.80
N GLY A 56 1.31 11.39 1.19
CA GLY A 56 0.16 11.85 0.39
C GLY A 56 -0.10 11.04 -0.89
N ASP A 57 0.70 10.00 -1.16
CA ASP A 57 0.61 9.18 -2.38
C ASP A 57 0.52 7.68 -2.04
N LEU A 58 -0.59 7.06 -2.42
CA LEU A 58 -0.82 5.62 -2.29
C LEU A 58 0.18 4.79 -3.09
N LEU A 59 0.69 5.31 -4.21
CA LEU A 59 1.63 4.63 -5.10
C LEU A 59 3.09 4.83 -4.70
N GLY A 60 3.32 5.75 -3.76
CA GLY A 60 4.61 6.04 -3.18
C GLY A 60 5.09 4.98 -2.17
N PRO A 61 6.35 5.08 -1.75
CA PRO A 61 6.85 4.32 -0.61
C PRO A 61 6.31 4.90 0.70
N SER A 62 6.23 4.04 1.72
CA SER A 62 6.11 4.47 3.12
C SER A 62 7.51 4.48 3.73
N PRO A 63 8.06 5.65 4.12
CA PRO A 63 9.32 5.75 4.84
C PRO A 63 9.49 4.74 5.98
N GLU A 64 8.48 4.56 6.83
CA GLU A 64 8.60 3.66 7.98
C GLU A 64 8.65 2.19 7.55
N ASN A 65 7.81 1.77 6.61
CA ASN A 65 7.89 0.40 6.07
C ASN A 65 9.22 0.13 5.36
N CYS A 66 9.78 1.12 4.68
CA CYS A 66 11.12 1.01 4.10
C CYS A 66 12.16 0.80 5.21
N ARG A 67 12.16 1.62 6.26
CA ARG A 67 13.10 1.53 7.39
C ARG A 67 13.07 0.14 8.05
N VAL A 68 11.87 -0.35 8.38
CA VAL A 68 11.68 -1.67 8.99
C VAL A 68 12.10 -2.79 8.05
N SER A 69 11.73 -2.72 6.77
CA SER A 69 12.09 -3.77 5.79
C SER A 69 13.60 -3.87 5.59
N TYR A 70 14.32 -2.75 5.53
CA TYR A 70 15.79 -2.76 5.46
C TYR A 70 16.43 -3.36 6.71
N ALA A 71 15.93 -3.01 7.90
CA ALA A 71 16.44 -3.55 9.16
C ALA A 71 16.23 -5.07 9.26
N THR A 72 15.01 -5.54 8.94
CA THR A 72 14.67 -6.96 8.95
C THR A 72 15.46 -7.74 7.89
N ALA A 73 15.62 -7.19 6.68
CA ALA A 73 16.43 -7.82 5.63
C ALA A 73 17.91 -7.96 6.05
N LYS A 74 18.46 -6.99 6.77
CA LYS A 74 19.83 -7.07 7.33
C LYS A 74 19.94 -8.22 8.34
N ILE A 75 19.01 -8.31 9.29
CA ILE A 75 18.99 -9.36 10.31
C ILE A 75 18.85 -10.75 9.67
N HIS A 76 17.99 -10.91 8.67
CA HIS A 76 17.82 -12.20 7.97
C HIS A 76 19.08 -12.65 7.23
N LYS A 77 19.89 -11.71 6.70
CA LYS A 77 21.18 -12.03 6.09
C LYS A 77 22.19 -12.48 7.14
N GLU A 78 22.27 -11.79 8.27
CA GLU A 78 23.20 -12.12 9.36
C GLU A 78 22.88 -13.46 10.03
N ARG A 79 21.59 -13.82 10.17
CA ARG A 79 21.14 -15.11 10.76
C ARG A 79 21.28 -16.32 9.83
N ARG A 80 21.57 -16.11 8.55
CA ARG A 80 21.78 -17.18 7.55
C ARG A 80 23.25 -17.59 7.40
N CYS A 81 24.15 -16.92 8.13
CA CYS A 81 25.56 -17.30 8.24
C CYS A 81 25.78 -18.25 9.43
#